data_AF-A0A916TMV2-F1
#
_entry.id   AF-A0A916TMV2-F1
#
_cell.length_a   1.000
_cell.length_b   1.000
_cell.length_c   1.000
_cell.angle_alpha   90.00
_cell.angle_beta   90.00
_cell.angle_gamma   90.00
#
_symmetry.space_group_name_H-M   'P 1'
#
loop_
_entity.id
_entity.type
_entity.pdbx_description
1 polymer ?
#
loop_
_entity_poly.entity_id
_entity_poly.type
_entity_poly.pdbx_seq_one_letter_code
_entity_poly.pdbx_strand_id
1 'polypeptide(L)' 'MPDQRDYAGMAALSICEALLLAMNDRKILPEHEILGVLRDAAATHENASGSETDMETHRAVSDLINRIISGGNSVRRAP' A
#
# COMPACT_ATOMS: atom_id res chain seq x y z
N MET A 1 17.57 -4.32 15.19
CA MET A 1 16.46 -5.10 15.78
C MET A 1 15.19 -4.40 15.31
N PRO A 2 14.28 -5.07 14.58
CA PRO A 2 13.00 -4.47 14.23
C PRO A 2 12.22 -4.15 15.50
N ASP A 3 11.61 -2.97 15.58
CA ASP A 3 10.76 -2.58 16.71
C ASP A 3 9.39 -3.28 16.61
N GLN A 4 8.62 -3.34 17.69
CA GLN A 4 7.27 -3.90 17.70
C GLN A 4 6.36 -3.24 16.65
N ARG A 5 6.59 -1.95 16.37
CA ARG A 5 5.91 -1.20 15.30
C ARG A 5 6.22 -1.77 13.90
N ASP A 6 7.44 -2.25 13.68
CA ASP A 6 7.85 -2.85 12.41
C ASP A 6 7.13 -4.18 12.18
N TYR A 7 6.99 -5.01 13.22
CA TYR A 7 6.23 -6.28 13.13
C TYR A 7 4.74 -6.05 12.89
N ALA A 8 4.14 -5.08 13.59
CA ALA A 8 2.74 -4.73 13.38
C ALA A 8 2.50 -4.22 11.95
N GLY A 9 3.39 -3.37 11.43
CA GLY A 9 3.34 -2.87 10.05
C GLY A 9 3.48 -3.98 9.02
N MET A 10 4.45 -4.88 9.19
CA MET A 10 4.63 -6.04 8.30
C MET A 10 3.40 -6.96 8.30
N ALA A 11 2.81 -7.23 9.47
CA ALA A 11 1.61 -8.04 9.58
C ALA A 11 0.41 -7.38 8.89
N ALA A 12 0.18 -6.08 9.13
CA ALA A 12 -0.90 -5.34 8.49
C ALA A 12 -0.76 -5.33 6.96
N LEU A 13 0.45 -5.08 6.45
CA LEU A 13 0.72 -5.13 5.01
C LEU A 13 0.42 -6.51 4.42
N SER A 14 0.92 -7.58 5.06
CA SER A 14 0.72 -8.96 4.61
C SER A 14 -0.76 -9.34 4.55
N ILE A 15 -1.55 -8.90 5.54
CA ILE A 15 -3.00 -9.13 5.60
C ILE A 15 -3.70 -8.39 4.45
N CYS A 16 -3.37 -7.12 4.24
CA CYS A 16 -3.95 -6.32 3.16
C CYS A 16 -3.60 -6.88 1.78
N GLU A 17 -2.35 -7.30 1.55
CA GLU A 17 -1.93 -7.92 0.30
C GLU A 17 -2.69 -9.22 0.03
N ALA A 18 -2.80 -10.09 1.04
CA ALA A 18 -3.56 -11.33 0.91
C ALA A 18 -5.05 -11.07 0.59
N LEU A 19 -5.64 -10.03 1.18
CA LEU A 19 -7.01 -9.62 0.91
C LEU A 19 -7.18 -9.12 -0.53
N LEU A 20 -6.32 -8.21 -0.99
CA LEU A 20 -6.37 -7.67 -2.35
C LEU A 20 -6.19 -8.77 -3.40
N LEU A 21 -5.26 -9.69 -3.15
CA LEU A 21 -5.08 -10.88 -3.98
C LEU A 21 -6.34 -11.74 -4.03
N ALA A 22 -6.94 -12.05 -2.88
CA ALA A 22 -8.16 -12.84 -2.83
C ALA A 22 -9.35 -12.15 -3.53
N MET A 23 -9.45 -10.83 -3.45
CA MET A 23 -10.47 -10.05 -4.15
C MET A 23 -10.25 -10.06 -5.68
N ASN A 24 -9.00 -9.96 -6.13
CA ASN A 24 -8.64 -10.08 -7.55
C ASN A 24 -8.95 -11.48 -8.09
N ASP A 25 -8.47 -12.52 -7.41
CA ASP A 25 -8.64 -13.93 -7.81
C ASP A 25 -10.13 -14.31 -7.92
N ARG A 26 -10.98 -13.75 -7.04
CA ARG A 26 -12.43 -13.96 -7.05
C ARG A 26 -13.19 -13.02 -7.98
N LYS A 27 -12.50 -12.16 -8.74
CA LYS A 27 -13.07 -11.14 -9.63
C LYS A 27 -14.04 -10.17 -8.94
N ILE A 28 -13.86 -9.96 -7.64
CA ILE A 28 -14.62 -8.99 -6.84
C ILE A 28 -14.09 -7.59 -7.13
N LEU A 29 -12.77 -7.46 -7.21
CA LEU A 29 -12.10 -6.20 -7.52
C LEU A 29 -11.03 -6.48 -8.60
N PRO A 30 -11.25 -6.09 -9.85
CA PRO A 30 -10.27 -6.31 -10.91
C PRO A 30 -9.01 -5.50 -10.66
N GLU A 31 -7.90 -5.91 -11.27
CA GLU A 31 -6.57 -5.30 -11.08
C GLU A 31 -6.56 -3.76 -11.19
N HIS A 32 -7.24 -3.17 -12.19
CA HIS A 32 -7.23 -1.72 -12.37
C HIS A 32 -7.89 -0.97 -11.21
N GLU A 33 -8.91 -1.55 -10.58
CA GLU A 33 -9.57 -0.99 -9.40
C GLU A 33 -8.65 -1.10 -8.17
N ILE A 34 -7.93 -2.22 -8.01
CA ILE A 34 -6.92 -2.38 -6.94
C ILE A 34 -5.83 -1.31 -7.10
N LEU A 35 -5.33 -1.11 -8.32
CA LEU A 35 -4.34 -0.05 -8.59
C LEU A 35 -4.91 1.35 -8.35
N GLY A 36 -6.19 1.57 -8.68
CA GLY A 36 -6.91 2.81 -8.38
C GLY A 36 -6.90 3.10 -6.89
N VAL A 37 -7.35 2.15 -6.06
CA VAL A 37 -7.36 2.27 -4.60
C VAL A 37 -5.97 2.57 -4.04
N LEU A 38 -4.93 1.89 -4.52
CA LEU A 38 -3.56 2.14 -4.06
C LEU A 38 -3.05 3.52 -4.48
N ARG A 39 -3.37 3.98 -5.70
CA ARG A 39 -3.01 5.33 -6.17
C ARG A 39 -3.73 6.41 -5.38
N ASP A 40 -5.01 6.21 -5.07
CA ASP A 40 -5.79 7.14 -4.26
C ASP A 40 -5.23 7.24 -2.84
N ALA A 41 -4.80 6.12 -2.26
CA ALA A 41 -4.11 6.11 -0.97
C ALA A 41 -2.78 6.86 -1.03
N ALA A 42 -1.95 6.63 -2.06
CA ALA A 42 -0.69 7.34 -2.26
C ALA A 42 -0.91 8.85 -2.43
N ALA A 43 -1.88 9.26 -3.23
CA ALA A 43 -2.23 10.66 -3.45
C ALA A 43 -2.78 11.31 -2.17
N THR A 44 -3.58 10.59 -1.38
CA THR A 44 -4.08 11.10 -0.09
C THR A 44 -2.93 11.40 0.87
N HIS A 45 -1.93 10.52 0.92
CA HIS A 45 -0.74 10.75 1.72
C HIS A 45 0.18 11.84 1.15
N GLU A 46 0.38 11.90 -0.16
CA GLU A 46 1.18 12.96 -0.80
C GLU A 46 0.61 14.36 -0.53
N ASN A 47 -0.72 14.49 -0.53
CA ASN A 47 -1.42 15.76 -0.32
C ASN A 47 -1.78 16.04 1.17
N ALA A 48 -1.31 15.19 2.10
CA ALA A 48 -1.60 15.39 3.52
C ALA A 48 -0.90 16.65 4.05
N SER A 49 -1.67 17.51 4.71
CA SER A 49 -1.17 18.71 5.39
C SER A 49 -1.01 18.47 6.89
N GLY A 50 0.00 19.06 7.52
CA GLY A 50 0.23 18.91 8.96
C GLY A 50 1.51 19.59 9.41
N SER A 51 2.07 19.12 10.53
CA SER A 51 3.44 19.51 10.89
C SER A 51 4.45 18.97 9.88
N GLU A 52 5.65 19.52 9.83
CA GLU A 52 6.71 19.04 8.93
C GLU A 52 6.99 17.55 9.14
N THR A 53 7.03 17.09 10.39
CA THR A 53 7.19 15.67 10.76
C THR A 53 6.05 14.79 10.25
N ASP A 54 4.80 15.27 10.32
CA ASP A 54 3.64 14.53 9.80
C ASP A 54 3.71 14.43 8.27
N MET A 55 4.09 15.52 7.61
CA MET A 55 4.23 15.57 6.15
C MET A 55 5.35 14.65 5.67
N GLU A 56 6.50 14.59 6.37
CA GLU A 56 7.57 13.63 6.07
C GLU A 56 7.09 12.18 6.21
N THR A 57 6.35 11.89 7.29
CA THR A 57 5.77 10.57 7.53
C THR A 57 4.81 10.19 6.40
N HIS A 58 3.91 11.10 6.01
CA HIS A 58 2.97 10.84 4.93
C HIS A 58 3.66 10.66 3.58
N ARG A 59 4.70 11.43 3.26
CA ARG A 59 5.52 11.24 2.05
C ARG A 59 6.17 9.86 2.03
N ALA A 60 6.77 9.43 3.15
CA ALA A 60 7.38 8.10 3.25
C ALA A 60 6.37 6.97 3.03
N VAL A 61 5.12 7.13 3.49
CA VAL A 61 4.03 6.17 3.23
C VAL A 61 3.64 6.17 1.75
N SER A 62 3.50 7.35 1.12
CA SER A 62 3.19 7.46 -0.32
C SER A 62 4.27 6.76 -1.18
N ASP A 63 5.55 6.99 -0.87
CA ASP A 63 6.68 6.35 -1.55
C ASP A 63 6.69 4.82 -1.37
N LEU A 64 6.28 4.33 -0.20
CA LEU A 64 6.14 2.89 0.03
C LEU A 64 5.01 2.29 -0.82
N ILE A 65 3.85 2.95 -0.89
CA ILE A 65 2.71 2.50 -1.69
C ILE A 65 3.09 2.46 -3.18
N ASN A 66 3.77 3.50 -3.68
CA ASN A 66 4.25 3.55 -5.07
C ASN A 66 5.22 2.40 -5.39
N ARG A 67 6.09 2.02 -4.44
CA ARG A 67 6.95 0.84 -4.60
C ARG A 67 6.14 -0.46 -4.68
N ILE A 68 5.12 -0.63 -3.84
CA ILE A 68 4.22 -1.81 -3.88
C ILE A 68 3.53 -1.91 -5.24
N ILE A 69 3.03 -0.80 -5.78
CA ILE A 69 2.41 -0.72 -7.11
C ILE A 69 3.41 -1.16 -8.20
N SER A 70 4.66 -0.68 -8.14
CA SER A 70 5.70 -1.04 -9.11
C SER A 70 6.13 -2.51 -9.02
N GLY A 71 6.15 -3.09 -7.81
CA GLY A 71 6.53 -4.48 -7.57
C GLY A 71 5.43 -5.48 -7.93
N GLY A 72 4.17 -5.05 -8.04
CA GLY A 72 3.05 -5.92 -8.41
C GLY A 72 2.61 -6.89 -7.29
N ASN A 73 3.05 -6.65 -6.05
CA ASN A 73 2.77 -7.53 -4.91
C ASN A 73 1.27 -7.73 -4.64
N SER A 74 0.44 -6.74 -4.99
CA SER A 74 -0.99 -6.75 -4.69
C SER A 74 -1.87 -7.53 -5.68
N VAL A 75 -1.34 -7.95 -6.84
CA VAL A 75 -2.13 -8.54 -7.94
C VAL A 75 -1.49 -9.75 -8.64
N ARG A 76 -0.40 -10.33 -8.11
CA ARG A 76 0.37 -11.43 -8.73
C ARG A 76 0.73 -11.12 -10.20
N ARG A 77 1.45 -10.03 -10.43
CA ARG A 77 2.11 -9.86 -11.73
C ARG A 77 3.26 -10.86 -11.84
N ALA A 78 3.27 -11.66 -12.90
CA ALA A 78 4.45 -12.43 -13.27
C ALA A 78 5.60 -11.46 -13.63
N PRO A 79 6.87 -11.85 -13.42
CA PRO A 79 8.02 -11.04 -13.81
C PRO A 79 8.08 -10.76 -15.32
#